data_AF-A0A2R7MFR2-F1
#
_entry.id   AF-A0A2R7MFR2-F1
#
_cell.length_a   1.000
_cell.length_b   1.000
_cell.length_c   1.000
_cell.angle_alpha   90.00
_cell.angle_beta   90.00
_cell.angle_gamma   90.00
#
_symmetry.space_group_name_H-M   'P 1'
#
loop_
_entity.id
_entity.type
_entity.pdbx_description
1 polymer ?
#
loop_
_entity_poly.entity_id
_entity_poly.type
_entity_poly.pdbx_seq_one_letter_code
_entity_poly.pdbx_strand_id
1 'polypeptide(L)'
;MSDIAIDTDTLRQHASGVERLAADAVEALSAVQSINLSGGAFGVLCSFFVPPVGIVSAAVGAAIDAGEGAIERTGREIRAVADDFQTYEDSVVDTVRSLDRELGR
;
A
#
# COMPACT_ATOMS: atom_id res chain seq x y z
N MET A 1 -8.68 -18.52 26.92
CA MET A 1 -7.79 -18.90 25.81
C MET A 1 -7.90 -17.77 24.81
N SER A 2 -6.96 -16.82 24.84
CA SER A 2 -7.03 -15.61 24.03
C SER A 2 -6.62 -15.98 22.61
N ASP A 3 -7.59 -16.00 21.71
CA ASP A 3 -7.40 -16.22 20.29
C ASP A 3 -6.54 -15.08 19.75
N ILE A 4 -5.33 -15.38 19.26
CA ILE A 4 -4.55 -14.42 18.47
C ILE A 4 -5.08 -14.55 17.03
N ALA A 5 -6.35 -14.18 16.86
CA ALA A 5 -6.95 -14.11 15.53
C ALA A 5 -6.47 -12.81 14.90
N ILE A 6 -5.42 -12.88 14.07
CA ILE A 6 -5.05 -11.76 13.22
C ILE A 6 -6.23 -11.54 12.25
N ASP A 7 -6.92 -10.41 12.43
CA ASP A 7 -8.00 -9.98 11.53
C ASP A 7 -7.40 -9.54 10.19
N THR A 8 -7.27 -10.52 9.31
CA THR A 8 -6.77 -10.36 7.94
C THR A 8 -7.69 -9.47 7.09
N ASP A 9 -8.97 -9.35 7.43
CA ASP A 9 -9.89 -8.46 6.73
C ASP A 9 -9.66 -6.99 7.12
N THR A 10 -9.32 -6.71 8.37
CA THR A 10 -8.88 -5.38 8.80
C THR A 10 -7.58 -4.97 8.08
N LEU A 11 -6.64 -5.90 7.90
CA LEU A 11 -5.40 -5.63 7.16
C LEU A 11 -5.64 -5.38 5.67
N ARG A 12 -6.54 -6.14 5.03
CA ARG A 12 -6.97 -5.89 3.64
C ARG A 12 -7.69 -4.56 3.48
N GLN A 13 -8.56 -4.19 4.41
CA GLN A 13 -9.22 -2.88 4.39
C GLN A 13 -8.21 -1.75 4.51
N HIS A 14 -7.21 -1.88 5.38
CA HIS A 14 -6.18 -0.86 5.53
C HIS A 14 -5.35 -0.71 4.25
N ALA A 15 -4.92 -1.82 3.64
CA ALA A 15 -4.22 -1.80 2.34
C ALA A 15 -5.04 -1.09 1.26
N SER A 16 -6.34 -1.41 1.14
CA SER A 16 -7.23 -0.76 0.17
C SER A 16 -7.42 0.75 0.43
N GLY A 17 -7.32 1.19 1.69
CA GLY A 17 -7.38 2.60 2.06
C GLY A 17 -6.12 3.35 1.64
N VAL A 18 -4.96 2.72 1.79
CA VAL A 18 -3.68 3.28 1.38
C VAL A 18 -3.56 3.35 -0.16
N GLU A 19 -4.01 2.31 -0.87
CA GLU A 19 -4.06 2.29 -2.34
C GLU A 19 -4.94 3.42 -2.90
N ARG A 20 -6.11 3.68 -2.29
CA ARG A 20 -6.95 4.83 -2.69
C ARG A 20 -6.28 6.17 -2.46
N LEU A 21 -5.60 6.35 -1.34
CA LEU A 21 -4.90 7.61 -1.05
C LEU A 21 -3.75 7.86 -2.04
N ALA A 22 -3.06 6.80 -2.46
CA ALA A 22 -2.05 6.87 -3.51
C ALA A 22 -2.67 7.28 -4.86
N ALA A 23 -3.81 6.67 -5.22
CA ALA A 23 -4.53 7.01 -6.44
C ALA A 23 -4.98 8.49 -6.46
N ASP A 24 -5.53 9.01 -5.36
CA ASP A 24 -5.95 10.41 -5.24
C ASP A 24 -4.76 11.37 -5.38
N ALA A 25 -3.58 11.00 -4.85
CA ALA A 25 -2.36 11.80 -4.97
C ALA A 25 -1.84 11.84 -6.41
N VAL A 26 -1.91 10.72 -7.14
CA VAL A 26 -1.58 10.65 -8.57
C VAL A 26 -2.54 11.49 -9.40
N GLU A 27 -3.85 11.40 -9.11
CA GLU A 27 -4.86 12.22 -9.80
C GLU A 27 -4.62 13.72 -9.58
N ALA A 28 -4.36 14.15 -8.34
CA ALA A 28 -4.04 15.53 -8.02
C ALA A 28 -2.77 16.03 -8.74
N LEU A 29 -1.72 15.20 -8.81
CA LEU A 29 -0.50 15.53 -9.55
C LEU A 29 -0.79 15.67 -11.05
N SER A 30 -1.59 14.78 -11.62
CA SER A 30 -1.99 14.82 -13.02
C SER A 30 -2.82 16.08 -13.33
N ALA A 31 -3.69 16.50 -12.41
CA ALA A 31 -4.46 17.72 -12.53
C ALA A 31 -3.53 18.94 -12.53
N VAL A 32 -2.54 18.99 -11.65
CA VAL A 32 -1.53 20.07 -11.62
C VAL A 32 -0.72 20.12 -12.92
N GLN A 33 -0.34 18.98 -13.48
CA GLN A 33 0.37 18.89 -14.77
C GLN A 33 -0.53 19.28 -15.96
N SER A 34 -1.84 19.03 -15.86
CA SER A 34 -2.82 19.37 -16.90
C SER A 34 -3.12 20.88 -16.98
N ILE A 35 -2.81 21.63 -15.92
CA ILE A 35 -2.86 23.10 -15.95
C ILE A 35 -1.82 23.58 -16.95
N ASN A 36 -2.29 24.19 -18.04
CA ASN A 36 -1.41 24.71 -19.08
C ASN A 36 -0.70 25.99 -18.59
N LEU A 37 0.34 25.80 -17.78
CA LEU A 37 1.19 26.88 -17.25
C LEU A 37 2.06 27.53 -18.36
N SER A 38 2.14 26.89 -19.54
CA SER A 38 2.85 27.40 -20.72
C SER A 38 1.98 28.20 -21.69
N GLY A 39 0.66 28.21 -21.52
CA GLY A 39 -0.31 28.74 -22.48
C GLY A 39 -1.02 30.01 -22.01
N GLY A 40 -1.44 30.84 -22.97
CA GLY A 40 -2.21 32.07 -22.70
C GLY A 40 -1.41 33.16 -21.95
N ALA A 41 -2.12 34.06 -21.26
CA ALA A 41 -1.51 35.20 -20.54
C ALA A 41 -0.57 34.79 -19.39
N PHE A 42 -0.80 33.61 -18.78
CA PHE A 42 0.07 33.06 -17.73
C PHE A 42 1.40 32.57 -18.29
N GLY A 43 1.42 31.92 -19.46
CA GLY A 43 2.68 31.55 -20.13
C GLY A 43 3.55 32.76 -20.51
N VAL A 44 2.92 33.92 -20.79
CA VAL A 44 3.66 35.16 -21.09
C VAL A 44 4.18 35.85 -19.83
N LEU A 45 3.40 35.88 -18.73
CA LEU A 45 3.78 36.59 -17.49
C LEU A 45 4.56 35.74 -16.48
N CYS A 46 4.33 34.42 -16.46
CA CYS A 46 4.77 33.51 -15.41
C CYS A 46 5.55 32.30 -15.93
N SER A 47 6.00 32.29 -17.18
CA SER A 47 6.83 31.21 -17.75
C SER A 47 8.11 30.95 -16.97
N PHE A 48 8.67 31.96 -16.29
CA PHE A 48 9.85 31.78 -15.43
C PHE A 48 9.61 30.85 -14.24
N PHE A 49 8.35 30.66 -13.85
CA PHE A 49 7.95 29.86 -12.70
C PHE A 49 7.69 28.39 -13.07
N VAL A 50 7.55 28.08 -14.36
CA VAL A 50 7.28 26.73 -14.86
C VAL A 50 8.44 25.75 -14.60
N PRO A 51 9.73 26.11 -14.82
CA PRO A 51 10.83 25.17 -14.58
C PRO A 51 10.98 24.76 -13.10
N PRO A 52 10.93 25.68 -12.11
CA PRO A 52 10.94 25.30 -10.69
C PRO A 52 9.79 24.38 -10.31
N VAL A 53 8.57 24.65 -10.80
CA VAL A 53 7.39 23.82 -10.53
C VAL A 53 7.57 22.42 -11.12
N GLY A 54 8.07 22.31 -12.35
CA GLY A 54 8.33 21.01 -12.98
C GLY A 54 9.29 20.12 -12.20
N ILE A 55 10.34 20.70 -11.62
CA ILE A 55 11.30 19.97 -10.77
C ILE A 55 10.63 19.44 -9.50
N VAL A 56 9.83 20.27 -8.83
CA VAL A 56 9.10 19.87 -7.62
C VAL A 56 8.07 18.79 -7.95
N SER A 57 7.32 18.94 -9.03
CA SER A 57 6.34 17.93 -9.48
C SER A 57 7.00 16.58 -9.79
N ALA A 58 8.18 16.58 -10.41
CA ALA A 58 8.93 15.35 -10.67
C ALA A 58 9.41 14.69 -9.37
N ALA A 59 9.91 15.47 -8.41
CA ALA A 59 10.33 14.96 -7.10
C ALA A 59 9.16 14.37 -6.30
N VAL A 60 7.99 15.02 -6.36
CA VAL A 60 6.75 14.50 -5.76
C VAL A 60 6.32 13.20 -6.44
N GLY A 61 6.35 13.13 -7.77
CA GLY A 61 6.05 11.90 -8.51
C GLY A 61 6.94 10.72 -8.09
N ALA A 62 8.26 10.95 -8.01
CA ALA A 62 9.20 9.92 -7.56
C ALA A 62 8.98 9.47 -6.10
N ALA A 63 8.57 10.39 -5.22
CA ALA A 63 8.25 10.06 -3.84
C ALA A 63 6.96 9.23 -3.70
N ILE A 64 5.95 9.53 -4.53
CA ILE A 64 4.71 8.75 -4.60
C ILE A 64 5.01 7.33 -5.10
N ASP A 65 5.76 7.19 -6.19
CA ASP A 65 6.14 5.89 -6.77
C ASP A 65 6.95 5.02 -5.79
N ALA A 66 7.90 5.63 -5.08
CA ALA A 66 8.64 4.95 -4.01
C ALA A 66 7.73 4.52 -2.84
N GLY A 67 6.74 5.36 -2.50
CA GLY A 67 5.72 5.05 -1.50
C GLY A 67 4.86 3.86 -1.91
N GLU A 68 4.38 3.84 -3.16
CA GLU A 68 3.58 2.76 -3.73
C GLU A 68 4.32 1.42 -3.68
N GLY A 69 5.59 1.39 -4.12
CA GLY A 69 6.42 0.18 -4.04
C GLY A 69 6.64 -0.33 -2.61
N ALA A 70 6.76 0.58 -1.64
CA ALA A 70 6.85 0.22 -0.22
C ALA A 70 5.54 -0.35 0.31
N ILE A 71 4.40 0.26 -0.04
CA ILE A 71 3.05 -0.18 0.34
C ILE A 71 2.75 -1.56 -0.24
N GLU A 72 3.03 -1.78 -1.52
CA GLU A 72 2.84 -3.09 -2.14
C GLU A 72 3.70 -4.16 -1.47
N ARG A 73 4.95 -3.83 -1.17
CA ARG A 73 5.86 -4.75 -0.48
C ARG A 73 5.34 -5.11 0.90
N THR A 74 4.95 -4.12 1.70
CA THR A 74 4.35 -4.35 3.02
C THR A 74 3.08 -5.17 2.90
N GLY A 75 2.23 -4.91 1.90
CA GLY A 75 1.03 -5.71 1.62
C GLY A 75 1.35 -7.16 1.27
N ARG A 76 2.45 -7.43 0.54
CA ARG A 76 2.91 -8.80 0.27
C ARG A 76 3.45 -9.47 1.53
N GLU A 77 4.26 -8.77 2.32
CA GLU A 77 4.83 -9.28 3.57
C GLU A 77 3.73 -9.61 4.58
N ILE A 78 2.70 -8.77 4.71
CA ILE A 78 1.54 -9.03 5.59
C ILE A 78 0.79 -10.29 5.16
N ARG A 79 0.54 -10.47 3.85
CA ARG A 79 -0.12 -11.69 3.35
C ARG A 79 0.72 -12.93 3.62
N ALA A 80 2.03 -12.86 3.40
CA ALA A 80 2.94 -13.96 3.70
C ALA A 80 2.92 -14.33 5.20
N VAL A 81 2.93 -13.34 6.09
CA VAL A 81 2.81 -13.59 7.54
C VAL A 81 1.48 -14.25 7.89
N ALA A 82 0.37 -13.83 7.26
CA ALA A 82 -0.93 -14.45 7.48
C ALA A 82 -0.95 -15.93 7.04
N ASP A 83 -0.37 -16.24 5.88
CA ASP A 83 -0.26 -17.60 5.36
C ASP A 83 0.65 -18.48 6.27
N ASP A 84 1.74 -17.91 6.79
CA ASP A 84 2.63 -18.59 7.75
C ASP A 84 1.89 -18.90 9.06
N PHE A 85 1.08 -17.98 9.57
CA PHE A 85 0.27 -18.20 10.77
C PHE A 85 -0.76 -19.31 10.56
N GLN A 86 -1.49 -19.31 9.44
CA GLN A 86 -2.45 -20.37 9.12
C GLN A 86 -1.77 -21.74 9.03
N THR A 87 -0.61 -21.80 8.37
CA THR A 87 0.17 -23.05 8.24
C THR A 87 0.64 -23.54 9.61
N TYR A 88 1.05 -22.63 10.49
CA TYR A 88 1.46 -22.97 11.84
C TYR A 88 0.28 -23.48 12.68
N GLU A 89 -0.88 -22.82 12.61
CA GLU A 89 -2.09 -23.26 13.29
C GLU A 89 -2.52 -24.66 12.84
N ASP A 90 -2.54 -24.93 11.54
CA ASP A 90 -2.87 -26.25 10.98
C ASP A 90 -1.92 -27.33 11.50
N SER A 91 -0.61 -27.03 11.54
CA SER A 91 0.41 -27.95 12.08
C SER A 91 0.20 -28.24 13.58
N VAL A 92 -0.16 -27.23 14.36
CA VAL A 92 -0.46 -27.38 15.79
C VAL A 92 -1.73 -28.23 15.97
N VAL A 93 -2.79 -27.95 15.22
CA VAL A 93 -4.05 -28.71 15.26
C VAL A 93 -3.82 -30.17 14.90
N ASP A 94 -3.03 -30.46 13.87
CA ASP A 94 -2.73 -31.82 13.45
C ASP A 94 -1.90 -32.58 14.49
N THR A 95 -0.93 -31.90 15.12
CA THR A 95 -0.13 -32.47 16.21
C THR A 95 -1.01 -32.79 17.43
N VAL A 96 -1.93 -31.89 17.80
CA VAL A 96 -2.86 -32.14 18.91
C VAL A 96 -3.76 -33.33 18.59
N ARG A 97 -4.29 -33.42 17.36
CA ARG A 97 -5.12 -34.55 16.90
C ARG A 97 -4.36 -35.87 16.81
N SER A 98 -3.06 -35.86 16.51
CA SER A 98 -2.26 -37.08 16.51
C SER A 98 -2.02 -37.57 17.94
N LEU A 99 -1.71 -36.66 18.87
CA LEU A 99 -1.54 -36.99 20.28
C LEU A 99 -2.83 -37.52 20.92
N ASP A 100 -3.97 -36.94 20.60
CA ASP A 100 -5.28 -37.40 21.11
C ASP A 100 -5.59 -38.83 20.64
N ARG A 101 -5.31 -39.13 19.36
CA ARG A 101 -5.43 -40.48 18.79
C ARG A 101 -4.48 -41.49 19.43
N GLU A 102 -3.24 -41.11 19.73
CA GLU A 102 -2.26 -41.98 20.39
C GLU A 102 -2.60 -42.24 21.87
N LEU A 103 -3.19 -41.26 22.55
CA LEU A 103 -3.60 -41.37 23.96
C LEU A 103 -4.94 -42.10 24.15
N GLY A 104 -5.65 -42.43 23.07
CA GLY A 104 -6.81 -43.31 23.09
C GLY A 104 -8.02 -42.76 23.85
N ARG A 105 -8.20 -41.44 23.86
CA ARG A 105 -9.45 -40.78 24.31
C ARG A 105 -10.26 -40.28 23.13
#